data_AF-A0A2S0UPY2-F1
#
_entry.id   AF-A0A2S0UPY2-F1
#
_cell.length_a   1.000
_cell.length_b   1.000
_cell.length_c   1.000
_cell.angle_alpha   90.00
_cell.angle_beta   90.00
_cell.angle_gamma   90.00
#
_symmetry.space_group_name_H-M   'P 1'
#
loop_
_entity.id
_entity.type
_entity.pdbx_description
1 polymer ?
#
loop_
_entity_poly.entity_id
_entity_poly.type
_entity_poly.pdbx_seq_one_letter_code
_entity_poly.pdbx_strand_id
1 'polypeptide(L)' 'MATMNISLPEAMKAYAEAQARDGRFANVSDYMRDLIRRDQERAKARDEIQALAEQGMASGPPRPFDMAAFLAARRKA' A
#
# COMPACT_ATOMS: atom_id res chain seq x y z
N MET A 1 -23.51 9.90 -7.37
CA MET A 1 -22.49 10.01 -6.30
C MET A 1 -23.21 9.98 -4.96
N ALA A 2 -22.68 9.26 -3.98
CA ALA A 2 -23.14 9.38 -2.59
C ALA A 2 -22.41 10.57 -1.94
N THR A 3 -23.13 11.36 -1.15
CA THR A 3 -22.56 12.50 -0.42
C THR A 3 -22.17 12.05 0.99
N MET A 4 -20.98 12.46 1.44
CA MET A 4 -20.49 12.20 2.79
C MET A 4 -20.05 13.53 3.41
N ASN A 5 -20.62 13.87 4.57
CA ASN A 5 -20.23 15.05 5.35
C ASN A 5 -19.18 14.64 6.38
N ILE A 6 -18.10 15.41 6.48
CA ILE A 6 -17.00 15.16 7.43
C ILE A 6 -16.70 16.46 8.15
N SER A 7 -16.67 16.42 9.48
CA SER A 7 -16.18 17.53 10.31
C SER A 7 -14.68 17.37 10.54
N LEU A 8 -13.92 18.41 10.26
CA LEU A 8 -12.47 18.45 10.43
C LEU A 8 -12.08 19.63 11.33
N PRO A 9 -11.04 19.49 12.18
CA PRO A 9 -10.38 20.62 12.79
C PRO A 9 -9.88 21.62 11.73
N GLU A 10 -9.83 22.91 12.07
CA GLU A 10 -9.50 23.98 11.12
C GLU A 10 -8.14 23.74 10.43
N ALA A 11 -7.13 23.29 11.18
CA ALA A 11 -5.81 22.99 10.63
C ALA A 11 -5.84 21.88 9.55
N MET A 12 -6.68 20.86 9.75
CA MET A 12 -6.83 19.76 8.77
C MET A 12 -7.59 20.22 7.53
N LYS A 13 -8.61 21.06 7.70
CA LYS A 13 -9.35 21.67 6.59
C LYS A 13 -8.41 22.54 5.75
N ALA A 14 -7.65 23.43 6.38
CA ALA A 14 -6.70 24.31 5.69
C ALA A 14 -5.65 23.52 4.91
N TYR A 15 -5.14 22.41 5.49
CA TYR A 15 -4.23 21.52 4.77
C TYR A 15 -4.90 20.88 3.54
N ALA A 16 -6.11 20.34 3.67
CA ALA A 16 -6.82 19.71 2.56
C ALA A 16 -7.16 20.71 1.44
N GLU A 17 -7.51 21.95 1.79
CA GLU A 17 -7.71 23.03 0.82
C GLU A 17 -6.41 23.41 0.11
N ALA A 18 -5.27 23.42 0.80
CA ALA A 18 -3.97 23.68 0.17
C ALA A 18 -3.60 22.59 -0.85
N GLN A 19 -3.90 21.32 -0.55
CA GLN A 19 -3.72 20.22 -1.51
C GLN A 19 -4.60 20.40 -2.74
N ALA A 20 -5.82 20.91 -2.60
CA ALA A 20 -6.68 21.19 -3.76
C ALA A 20 -6.19 22.39 -4.61
N ARG A 21 -5.37 23.29 -4.06
CA ARG A 21 -4.84 24.47 -4.77
C ARG A 21 -3.57 24.20 -5.57
N ASP A 22 -2.89 23.08 -5.34
CA ASP A 22 -1.61 22.76 -6.00
C ASP A 22 -1.76 22.37 -7.49
N GLY A 23 -2.99 22.31 -8.01
CA GLY A 23 -3.32 21.97 -9.40
C GLY A 23 -3.47 20.47 -9.67
N ARG A 24 -3.18 19.60 -8.69
CA ARG A 24 -3.32 18.15 -8.81
C ARG A 24 -4.75 17.67 -8.64
N PHE A 25 -5.57 18.41 -7.89
CA PHE A 25 -6.97 18.06 -7.60
C PHE A 25 -7.88 19.24 -7.96
N ALA A 26 -9.09 18.98 -8.46
CA ALA A 26 -10.01 20.07 -8.80
C ALA A 26 -10.76 20.62 -7.58
N ASN A 27 -10.87 19.84 -6.49
CA ASN A 27 -11.44 20.27 -5.21
C ASN A 27 -11.00 19.32 -4.07
N VAL A 28 -11.39 19.67 -2.84
CA VAL A 28 -11.11 18.87 -1.63
C VAL A 28 -11.73 17.47 -1.72
N SER A 29 -12.92 17.31 -2.30
CA SER A 29 -13.54 15.99 -2.45
C SER A 29 -12.76 15.06 -3.39
N ASP A 30 -12.10 15.61 -4.42
CA ASP A 30 -11.19 14.84 -5.28
C ASP A 30 -9.96 14.37 -4.50
N TYR A 31 -9.36 15.27 -3.71
CA TYR A 31 -8.25 14.93 -2.83
C TYR A 31 -8.64 13.83 -1.82
N MET A 32 -9.80 13.95 -1.19
CA MET A 32 -10.29 12.95 -0.23
C MET A 32 -10.55 11.58 -0.89
N ARG A 33 -11.11 11.56 -2.11
CA ARG A 33 -11.28 10.31 -2.87
C ARG A 33 -9.94 9.66 -3.21
N ASP A 34 -8.94 10.46 -3.54
CA ASP A 34 -7.59 9.95 -3.81
C ASP A 34 -6.94 9.37 -2.55
N LEU A 35 -7.07 10.04 -1.41
CA LEU A 35 -6.61 9.51 -0.13
C LEU A 35 -7.24 8.15 0.20
N ILE A 36 -8.56 8.01 0.01
CA ILE A 36 -9.27 6.74 0.25
C ILE A 36 -8.72 5.65 -0.68
N ARG A 37 -8.47 5.95 -1.96
CA ARG A 37 -7.90 4.98 -2.90
C ARG A 37 -6.51 4.53 -2.46
N ARG A 38 -5.63 5.47 -2.12
CA ARG A 38 -4.28 5.14 -1.61
C ARG A 38 -4.34 4.34 -0.32
N ASP A 39 -5.33 4.60 0.53
CA ASP A 39 -5.52 3.83 1.75
C ASP A 39 -5.90 2.38 1.44
N GLN A 40 -6.87 2.17 0.53
CA GLN A 40 -7.25 0.83 0.07
C GLN A 40 -6.09 0.08 -0.60
N GLU A 41 -5.31 0.76 -1.44
CA GLU A 41 -4.13 0.17 -2.09
C GLU A 41 -3.08 -0.27 -1.06
N ARG A 42 -2.81 0.56 -0.05
CA ARG A 42 -1.88 0.21 1.04
C ARG A 42 -2.40 -0.94 1.89
N ALA A 43 -3.69 -0.97 2.19
CA ALA A 43 -4.31 -2.07 2.93
C ALA A 43 -4.16 -3.38 2.15
N LYS A 44 -4.52 -3.39 0.87
CA LYS A 44 -4.37 -4.56 0.00
C LYS A 44 -2.92 -5.04 -0.09
N ALA A 45 -1.96 -4.13 -0.24
CA ALA A 45 -0.54 -4.49 -0.30
C ALA A 45 -0.06 -5.12 1.02
N ARG A 46 -0.55 -4.63 2.18
CA ARG A 46 -0.25 -5.25 3.48
C ARG A 46 -0.82 -6.66 3.58
N ASP A 47 -2.07 -6.83 3.19
CA ASP A 47 -2.73 -8.14 3.22
C ASP A 47 -2.02 -9.17 2.33
N GLU A 48 -1.57 -8.74 1.15
CA GLU A 48 -0.79 -9.58 0.23
C GLU A 48 0.56 -10.01 0.82
N ILE A 49 1.33 -9.06 1.37
CA ILE A 49 2.62 -9.35 2.00
C ILE A 49 2.43 -10.29 3.21
N GLN A 50 1.39 -10.05 4.01
CA GLN A 50 1.06 -10.89 5.17
C GLN A 50 0.73 -12.32 4.74
N ALA A 51 -0.10 -12.48 3.70
CA ALA A 51 -0.43 -13.79 3.16
C ALA A 51 0.80 -14.53 2.62
N LEU A 52 1.72 -13.84 1.92
CA LEU A 52 2.97 -14.45 1.44
C LEU A 52 3.90 -14.85 2.60
N ALA A 53 3.97 -14.04 3.66
CA ALA A 53 4.75 -14.37 4.84
C ALA A 53 4.18 -15.61 5.56
N GLU A 54 2.86 -15.70 5.68
CA GLU A 54 2.17 -16.87 6.25
C GLU A 54 2.41 -18.13 5.42
N GLN A 55 2.34 -18.04 4.10
CA GLN A 55 2.70 -19.14 3.20
C GLN A 55 4.16 -19.58 3.39
N GLY A 56 5.08 -18.61 3.54
CA GLY A 56 6.49 -18.88 3.82
C GLY A 56 6.69 -19.61 5.16
N MET A 57 6.02 -19.17 6.22
CA MET A 57 6.08 -19.82 7.53
C MET A 57 5.46 -21.23 7.51
N ALA A 58 4.42 -21.43 6.71
CA ALA A 58 3.78 -22.73 6.52
C ALA A 58 4.56 -23.66 5.55
N SER A 59 5.61 -23.17 4.87
CA SER A 59 6.35 -23.93 3.85
C SER A 59 7.27 -25.03 4.40
N GLY A 60 7.29 -25.20 5.72
CA GLY A 60 8.10 -26.19 6.43
C GLY A 60 9.30 -25.58 7.15
N PRO A 61 10.12 -26.40 7.82
CA PRO A 61 11.24 -25.90 8.59
C PRO A 61 12.31 -25.25 7.70
N PRO A 62 12.90 -24.11 8.12
CA PRO A 62 13.97 -23.48 7.37
C PRO A 62 15.19 -24.40 7.30
N ARG A 63 15.91 -24.34 6.18
CA ARG A 63 17.15 -25.09 5.95
C ARG A 63 18.30 -24.13 5.62
N PRO A 64 19.55 -24.48 5.95
CA PRO A 64 20.71 -23.70 5.52
C PRO A 64 20.71 -23.50 4.00
N PHE A 65 21.02 -22.28 3.54
CA PHE A 65 21.03 -21.93 2.13
C PHE A 65 22.46 -21.66 1.64
N ASP A 66 22.88 -22.44 0.64
CA ASP A 66 24.15 -22.25 -0.08
C ASP A 66 23.87 -21.63 -1.46
N MET A 67 24.24 -20.35 -1.60
CA MET A 67 24.06 -19.59 -2.83
C MET A 67 24.90 -20.14 -4.00
N ALA A 68 26.13 -20.59 -3.74
CA ALA A 68 27.02 -21.08 -4.79
C ALA A 68 26.49 -22.40 -5.38
N ALA A 69 26.07 -23.32 -4.50
CA ALA A 69 25.46 -24.58 -4.91
C ALA A 69 24.14 -24.36 -5.67
N PHE A 70 23.30 -23.43 -5.22
CA PHE A 70 22.04 -23.08 -5.90
C PHE A 70 22.27 -22.56 -7.33
N LEU A 71 23.20 -21.62 -7.50
CA LEU A 71 23.52 -21.06 -8.83
C LEU A 71 24.15 -22.10 -9.76
N ALA A 72 25.01 -22.98 -9.23
CA ALA A 72 25.61 -24.06 -10.01
C ALA A 72 24.55 -25.05 -10.52
N ALA A 73 23.55 -25.38 -9.70
CA ALA A 73 22.44 -26.25 -10.10
C ALA A 73 21.56 -25.60 -11.19
N ARG A 74 21.30 -24.29 -11.08
CA ARG A 74 20.50 -23.53 -12.06
C ARG A 74 21.15 -23.39 -13.44
N ARG A 75 22.48 -23.46 -13.54
CA ARG A 75 23.21 -23.43 -14.83
C ARG A 75 23.28 -24.78 -15.54
N LYS A 76 22.95 -25.88 -14.85
CA LYS A 76 22.96 -27.24 -15.39
C LYS A 76 21.59 -27.72 -15.86
N ALA A 77 20.52 -26.98 -15.52
CA ALA A 77 19.15 -27.21 -15.97
C ALA A 77 18.85 -26.32 -17.18
#